data_AF-A0A1V2PSP5-F1
#
_entry.id   AF-A0A1V2PSP5-F1
#
_cell.length_a   1.000
_cell.length_b   1.000
_cell.length_c   1.000
_cell.angle_alpha   90.00
_cell.angle_beta   90.00
_cell.angle_gamma   90.00
#
_symmetry.space_group_name_H-M   'P 1'
#
loop_
_entity.id
_entity.type
_entity.pdbx_description
1 polymer ?
#
loop_
_entity_poly.entity_id
_entity_poly.type
_entity_poly.pdbx_seq_one_letter_code
_entity_poly.pdbx_strand_id
1 'polypeptide(L)'
;MPLSSVVRGRCRELLPDGEKIRYLFPASSVAAMADYFIVVTDNTVTVLGCRWFSRHRPSNVRATYPRRTKLGPVELYGSLSPTVTIGPLLLEIDDEYVSVVRAADAEILTPDYLPPDPLPDL
;
A
#
# COMPACT_ATOMS: atom_id res chain seq x y z
N MET A 1 12.64 -6.42 -0.74
CA MET A 1 12.57 -7.76 -1.37
C MET A 1 11.15 -7.99 -1.86
N PRO A 2 10.94 -8.68 -2.99
CA PRO A 2 9.59 -9.04 -3.42
C PRO A 2 9.00 -10.09 -2.48
N LEU A 3 7.73 -9.91 -2.10
CA LEU A 3 6.97 -10.92 -1.34
C LEU A 3 6.94 -12.26 -2.09
N SER A 4 6.94 -13.36 -1.34
CA SER A 4 6.89 -14.70 -1.92
C SER A 4 5.63 -14.91 -2.77
N SER A 5 5.74 -15.74 -3.81
CA SER A 5 4.62 -16.10 -4.68
C SER A 5 3.43 -16.69 -3.91
N VAL A 6 3.71 -17.42 -2.83
CA VAL A 6 2.70 -18.01 -1.93
C VAL A 6 1.87 -16.92 -1.25
N VAL A 7 2.53 -15.89 -0.69
CA VAL A 7 1.82 -14.76 -0.04
C VAL A 7 1.01 -13.98 -1.07
N ARG A 8 1.59 -13.73 -2.25
CA ARG A 8 0.88 -13.08 -3.38
C ARG A 8 -0.36 -13.88 -3.82
N GLY A 9 -0.27 -15.20 -3.88
CA GLY A 9 -1.39 -16.08 -4.21
C GLY A 9 -2.53 -15.96 -3.20
N ARG A 10 -2.21 -16.04 -1.90
CA ARG A 10 -3.19 -15.87 -0.82
C ARG A 10 -3.89 -14.50 -0.83
N CYS A 11 -3.15 -13.44 -1.15
CA CYS A 11 -3.75 -12.11 -1.28
C CYS A 11 -4.72 -12.09 -2.47
N ARG A 12 -4.34 -12.68 -3.61
CA ARG A 12 -5.17 -12.75 -4.81
C ARG A 12 -6.48 -13.51 -4.59
N GLU A 13 -6.48 -14.57 -3.78
CA GLU A 13 -7.69 -15.33 -3.43
C GLU A 13 -8.77 -14.51 -2.70
N LEU A 14 -8.40 -13.36 -2.11
CA LEU A 14 -9.31 -12.46 -1.40
C LEU A 14 -9.77 -11.27 -2.24
N LEU A 15 -9.27 -11.14 -3.47
CA LEU A 15 -9.65 -10.06 -4.39
C LEU A 15 -10.80 -10.51 -5.29
N PRO A 16 -11.60 -9.56 -5.82
CA PRO A 16 -12.56 -9.86 -6.88
C PRO A 16 -11.89 -10.54 -8.09
N ASP A 17 -12.65 -11.41 -8.76
CA ASP A 17 -12.18 -12.12 -9.94
C ASP A 17 -11.69 -11.14 -11.03
N GLY A 18 -10.54 -11.46 -11.62
CA GLY A 18 -9.93 -10.67 -12.69
C GLY A 18 -9.04 -9.51 -12.22
N GLU A 19 -9.01 -9.18 -10.92
CA GLU A 19 -8.12 -8.14 -10.40
C GLU A 19 -6.63 -8.53 -10.53
N LYS A 20 -5.84 -7.59 -11.06
CA LYS A 20 -4.39 -7.73 -11.21
C LYS A 20 -3.67 -6.91 -10.15
N ILE A 21 -2.91 -7.59 -9.31
CA ILE A 21 -2.06 -6.96 -8.30
C ILE A 21 -0.92 -6.22 -9.01
N ARG A 22 -0.91 -4.88 -8.92
CA ARG A 22 0.21 -4.03 -9.33
C ARG A 22 1.24 -3.91 -8.22
N TYR A 23 0.77 -3.50 -7.05
CA TYR A 23 1.60 -3.34 -5.86
C TYR A 23 1.02 -4.13 -4.70
N LEU A 24 1.91 -4.67 -3.87
CA LEU A 24 1.55 -5.42 -2.67
C LEU A 24 2.66 -5.20 -1.65
N PHE A 25 2.30 -4.75 -0.45
CA PHE A 25 3.24 -4.61 0.65
C PHE A 25 2.57 -4.93 2.00
N PRO A 26 3.34 -5.49 2.95
CA PRO A 26 2.89 -5.67 4.33
C PRO A 26 2.92 -4.33 5.07
N ALA A 27 2.04 -4.19 6.05
CA ALA A 27 2.00 -3.04 6.94
C ALA A 27 1.48 -3.45 8.33
N SER A 28 1.94 -2.81 9.39
CA SER A 28 1.53 -3.09 10.77
C SER A 28 0.83 -1.87 11.36
N SER A 29 -0.24 -2.03 12.13
CA SER A 29 -0.86 -0.87 12.78
C SER A 29 0.00 -0.34 13.91
N VAL A 30 0.15 0.98 13.97
CA VAL A 30 0.82 1.69 15.07
C VAL A 30 -0.02 1.66 16.35
N ALA A 31 -1.36 1.73 16.20
CA ALA A 31 -2.29 1.84 17.32
C ALA A 31 -2.82 0.48 17.81
N ALA A 32 -2.80 -0.55 16.97
CA ALA A 32 -3.35 -1.87 17.27
C ALA A 32 -2.34 -2.97 16.95
N MET A 33 -2.36 -4.08 17.70
CA MET A 33 -1.56 -5.27 17.39
C MET A 33 -2.20 -6.05 16.23
N ALA A 34 -2.15 -5.50 15.03
CA ALA A 34 -2.72 -6.07 13.82
C ALA A 34 -1.83 -5.82 12.61
N ASP A 35 -1.66 -6.86 11.81
CA ASP A 35 -0.91 -6.84 10.55
C ASP A 35 -1.87 -6.83 9.36
N TYR A 36 -1.45 -6.15 8.30
CA TYR A 36 -2.23 -5.94 7.09
C TYR A 36 -1.38 -6.19 5.84
N PHE A 37 -2.06 -6.52 4.75
CA PHE A 37 -1.52 -6.37 3.40
C PHE A 37 -2.27 -5.27 2.68
N ILE A 38 -1.53 -4.34 2.09
CA ILE A 38 -2.07 -3.32 1.21
C ILE A 38 -1.89 -3.80 -0.22
N VAL A 39 -3.00 -4.02 -0.90
CA VAL A 39 -3.04 -4.45 -2.29
C VAL A 39 -3.49 -3.29 -3.16
N VAL A 40 -2.68 -2.93 -4.15
CA VAL A 40 -3.05 -1.95 -5.17
C VAL A 40 -3.24 -2.69 -6.48
N THR A 41 -4.41 -2.53 -7.07
CA THR A 41 -4.75 -3.14 -8.37
C THR A 41 -4.91 -2.08 -9.45
N ASP A 42 -5.49 -2.43 -10.59
CA ASP A 42 -5.86 -1.44 -11.60
C ASP A 42 -7.04 -0.56 -11.14
N ASN A 43 -7.94 -1.10 -10.31
CA ASN A 43 -9.22 -0.45 -9.99
C ASN A 43 -9.36 -0.04 -8.51
N THR A 44 -8.63 -0.68 -7.60
CA THR A 44 -8.83 -0.50 -6.16
C THR A 44 -7.54 -0.49 -5.36
N VAL A 45 -7.64 0.06 -4.15
CA VAL A 45 -6.71 -0.18 -3.04
C VAL A 45 -7.46 -1.00 -1.99
N THR A 46 -7.02 -2.23 -1.73
CA THR A 46 -7.65 -3.14 -0.77
C THR A 46 -6.75 -3.35 0.44
N VAL A 47 -7.32 -3.18 1.63
CA VAL A 47 -6.67 -3.50 2.90
C VAL A 47 -7.11 -4.88 3.35
N LEU A 48 -6.19 -5.84 3.36
CA LEU A 48 -6.43 -7.19 3.85
C LEU A 48 -5.91 -7.31 5.27
N GLY A 49 -6.74 -7.82 6.19
CA GLY A 49 -6.32 -8.12 7.56
C GLY A 49 -5.71 -9.51 7.67
N CYS A 50 -4.68 -9.65 8.49
CA CYS A 50 -4.08 -10.93 8.84
C CYS A 50 -4.73 -11.55 10.10
N ARG A 51 -4.60 -12.87 10.24
CA ARG A 51 -4.95 -13.57 11.49
C ARG A 51 -3.94 -13.23 12.59
N TRP A 52 -4.42 -13.22 13.83
CA TRP A 52 -3.57 -13.18 15.02
C TRP A 52 -2.45 -14.24 14.93
N PHE A 53 -1.22 -13.82 15.24
CA PHE A 53 0.00 -14.62 15.16
C PHE A 53 0.41 -15.08 13.74
N SER A 54 -0.19 -14.56 12.67
CA SER A 54 0.16 -14.95 11.29
C SER A 54 0.30 -13.76 10.35
N ARG A 55 1.45 -13.07 10.42
CA ARG A 55 1.80 -11.89 9.60
C ARG A 55 1.76 -12.13 8.08
N HIS A 56 1.85 -13.38 7.64
CA HIS A 56 1.94 -13.76 6.22
C HIS A 56 0.69 -14.50 5.70
N ARG A 57 -0.43 -14.40 6.43
CA ARG A 57 -1.68 -15.07 6.05
C ARG A 57 -2.85 -14.09 6.14
N PRO A 58 -3.16 -13.39 5.03
CA PRO A 58 -4.35 -12.56 4.99
C PRO A 58 -5.58 -13.47 5.15
N SER A 59 -6.60 -12.97 5.84
CA SER A 59 -7.80 -13.75 6.17
C SER A 59 -9.10 -13.10 5.75
N ASN A 60 -9.12 -11.78 5.59
CA ASN A 60 -10.34 -11.06 5.27
C ASN A 60 -10.02 -9.70 4.65
N VAL A 61 -10.95 -9.19 3.85
CA VAL A 61 -10.96 -7.80 3.41
C VAL A 61 -11.43 -6.93 4.59
N ARG A 62 -10.67 -5.88 4.90
CA ARG A 62 -10.99 -4.91 5.96
C ARG A 62 -11.58 -3.63 5.39
N ALA A 63 -11.05 -3.17 4.27
CA ALA A 63 -11.54 -2.01 3.55
C ALA A 63 -11.15 -2.10 2.07
N THR A 64 -11.94 -1.45 1.23
CA THR A 64 -11.66 -1.25 -0.19
C THR A 64 -11.86 0.22 -0.51
N TYR A 65 -10.87 0.82 -1.16
CA TYR A 65 -10.86 2.21 -1.58
C TYR A 65 -10.68 2.30 -3.11
N PRO A 66 -11.10 3.41 -3.75
CA PRO A 66 -10.82 3.65 -5.16
C PRO A 66 -9.32 3.62 -5.47
N ARG A 67 -8.91 3.21 -6.68
CA ARG A 67 -7.49 3.24 -7.11
C ARG A 67 -6.81 4.59 -6.92
N ARG A 68 -7.58 5.68 -7.02
CA ARG A 68 -7.11 7.06 -6.86
C ARG A 68 -6.83 7.48 -5.41
N THR A 69 -7.05 6.58 -4.44
CA THR A 69 -6.69 6.84 -3.05
C THR A 69 -5.18 6.96 -2.91
N LYS A 70 -4.74 8.13 -2.47
CA LYS A 70 -3.35 8.39 -2.11
C LYS A 70 -2.97 7.56 -0.89
N LEU A 71 -1.86 6.85 -0.97
CA LEU A 71 -1.32 6.01 0.09
C LEU A 71 -0.37 6.79 1.00
N GLY A 72 0.34 7.78 0.44
CA GLY A 72 1.18 8.70 1.20
C GLY A 72 0.40 9.89 1.80
N PRO A 73 1.10 10.84 2.45
CA PRO A 73 2.56 10.94 2.52
C PRO A 73 3.19 9.79 3.33
N VAL A 74 4.42 9.43 2.94
CA VAL A 74 5.26 8.54 3.75
C VAL A 74 6.01 9.41 4.74
N GLU A 75 5.68 9.30 6.02
CA GLU A 75 6.37 10.01 7.09
C GLU A 75 7.61 9.23 7.51
N LEU A 76 8.76 9.90 7.51
CA LEU A 76 10.05 9.34 7.88
C LEU A 76 10.49 9.94 9.21
N TYR A 77 10.63 9.11 10.24
CA TYR A 77 10.96 9.55 11.60
C TYR A 77 12.36 9.10 12.01
N GLY A 78 13.37 9.49 11.22
CA GLY A 78 14.78 9.20 11.51
C GLY A 78 15.08 7.71 11.58
N SER A 79 15.25 7.17 12.80
CA SER A 79 15.55 5.75 13.05
C SER A 79 14.32 4.87 13.25
N LEU A 80 13.10 5.42 13.19
CA LEU A 80 11.86 4.67 13.30
C LEU A 80 11.36 4.24 11.91
N SER A 81 10.58 3.15 11.88
CA SER A 81 9.96 2.67 10.66
C SER A 81 9.09 3.74 10.00
N PRO A 82 9.12 3.87 8.66
CA PRO A 82 8.24 4.77 7.93
C PRO A 82 6.78 4.48 8.21
N THR A 83 5.95 5.52 8.17
CA THR A 83 4.50 5.36 8.34
C THR A 83 3.70 5.95 7.18
N VAL A 84 2.52 5.38 6.97
CA VAL A 84 1.53 5.82 6.00
C VAL A 84 0.14 5.82 6.62
N THR A 85 -0.75 6.66 6.10
CA THR A 85 -2.16 6.69 6.53
C THR A 85 -3.06 6.26 5.39
N ILE A 86 -3.79 5.16 5.58
CA ILE A 86 -4.74 4.64 4.60
C ILE A 86 -6.11 4.56 5.24
N GLY A 87 -7.00 5.47 4.83
CA GLY A 87 -8.29 5.65 5.51
C GLY A 87 -8.08 5.99 6.99
N PRO A 88 -8.69 5.26 7.94
CA PRO A 88 -8.52 5.51 9.38
C PRO A 88 -7.27 4.82 9.97
N LEU A 89 -6.46 4.12 9.17
CA LEU A 89 -5.35 3.31 9.66
C LEU A 89 -4.03 4.06 9.53
N LEU A 90 -3.36 4.29 10.67
CA LEU A 90 -1.94 4.63 10.72
C LEU A 90 -1.13 3.33 10.74
N LEU A 91 -0.29 3.16 9.73
CA LEU A 91 0.43 1.92 9.49
C LEU A 91 1.94 2.16 9.36
N GLU A 92 2.72 1.33 10.04
CA GLU A 92 4.16 1.16 9.81
C GLU A 92 4.41 0.25 8.62
N ILE A 93 5.40 0.62 7.82
CA ILE A 93 5.92 -0.19 6.71
C ILE A 93 7.43 -0.31 6.82
N ASP A 94 8.00 -1.37 6.25
CA ASP A 94 9.45 -1.47 6.14
C ASP A 94 9.98 -0.50 5.07
N ASP A 95 11.19 0.03 5.27
CA ASP A 95 11.86 0.97 4.36
C ASP A 95 11.85 0.52 2.90
N GLU A 96 11.96 -0.78 2.67
CA GLU A 96 11.97 -1.38 1.33
C GLU A 96 10.66 -1.13 0.55
N TYR A 97 9.54 -0.86 1.22
CA TYR A 97 8.24 -0.58 0.60
C TYR A 97 7.94 0.91 0.44
N VAL A 98 8.80 1.81 0.92
CA VAL A 98 8.63 3.27 0.70
C VAL A 98 8.57 3.60 -0.79
N SER A 99 9.46 2.98 -1.57
CA SER A 99 9.49 3.13 -3.03
C SER A 99 8.21 2.63 -3.69
N VAL A 100 7.64 1.53 -3.17
CA VAL A 100 6.39 0.92 -3.66
C VAL A 100 5.21 1.86 -3.43
N VAL A 101 5.10 2.46 -2.24
CA VAL A 101 4.06 3.45 -1.93
C VAL A 101 4.16 4.66 -2.85
N ARG A 102 5.36 5.23 -2.99
CA ARG A 102 5.59 6.40 -3.85
C ARG A 102 5.31 6.09 -5.32
N ALA A 103 5.68 4.91 -5.81
CA ALA A 103 5.38 4.48 -7.18
C ALA A 103 3.87 4.31 -7.41
N ALA A 104 3.16 3.69 -6.46
CA ALA A 104 1.71 3.51 -6.53
C ALA A 104 0.96 4.86 -6.54
N ASP A 105 1.43 5.83 -5.76
CA ASP A 105 0.92 7.20 -5.77
C ASP A 105 1.26 7.92 -7.08
N ALA A 106 2.50 7.82 -7.58
CA ALA A 106 2.94 8.46 -8.81
C ALA A 106 2.09 8.06 -10.04
N GLU A 107 1.59 6.82 -10.09
CA GLU A 107 0.66 6.39 -11.13
C GLU A 107 -0.72 7.08 -11.08
N ILE A 108 -1.10 7.65 -9.94
CA ILE A 108 -2.37 8.38 -9.76
C ILE A 108 -2.21 9.85 -10.18
N LEU A 109 -0.99 10.38 -10.07
CA LEU A 109 -0.68 11.80 -10.24
C LEU A 109 -0.96 12.24 -11.69
N THR A 110 -2.05 12.96 -11.87
CA THR A 110 -2.36 13.79 -13.05
C THR A 110 -1.32 14.92 -13.21
N PRO A 111 -1.26 15.61 -14.36
CA PRO A 111 -0.26 16.64 -14.67
C PRO A 111 -0.01 17.68 -13.56
N ASP A 112 -1.03 18.00 -12.76
CA ASP A 112 -0.95 18.94 -11.61
C ASP A 112 -0.03 18.49 -10.46
N TYR A 113 0.43 17.23 -10.49
CA TYR A 113 1.34 16.64 -9.52
C TYR A 113 2.71 16.28 -10.10
N LEU A 114 2.93 16.57 -11.39
CA LEU A 114 4.28 16.66 -11.90
C LEU A 114 4.98 17.84 -11.21
N PRO A 115 6.28 17.74 -10.92
CA PRO A 115 7.02 18.93 -10.52
C PRO A 115 6.78 20.02 -11.59
N PRO A 116 6.57 21.29 -11.19
CA PRO A 116 6.36 22.37 -12.13
C PRO A 116 7.49 22.36 -13.15
N ASP A 117 7.16 22.55 -14.43
CA ASP A 117 8.13 22.56 -15.52
C ASP A 117 9.25 23.54 -15.15
N PRO A 118 10.52 23.09 -15.06
CA PRO A 118 11.63 23.97 -14.74
C PRO A 118 11.85 25.04 -15.82
N LEU A 119 11.29 24.90 -17.02
CA LEU A 119 11.47 25.81 -18.16
C LEU A 119 10.13 26.10 -18.87
N PRO A 120 9.18 26.82 -18.24
CA PRO A 120 7.83 27.01 -18.79
C PRO A 120 7.76 27.94 -20.01
N ASP A 121 8.78 28.77 -20.24
CA ASP A 121 8.79 29.83 -21.25
C ASP A 121 9.79 29.58 -22.40
N LEU A 122 10.32 28.37 -22.53
CA LEU A 122 11.43 28.03 -23.45
C LEU A 122 10.96 27.28 -24.70
#